data_AF-A0A847MFH6-F1
#
_entry.id   AF-A0A847MFH6-F1
#
_cell.length_a   1.000
_cell.length_b   1.000
_cell.length_c   1.000
_cell.angle_alpha   90.00
_cell.angle_beta   90.00
_cell.angle_gamma   90.00
#
_symmetry.space_group_name_H-M   'P 1'
#
loop_
_entity.id
_entity.type
_entity.pdbx_description
1 polymer ?
#
loop_
_entity_poly.entity_id
_entity_poly.type
_entity_poly.pdbx_seq_one_letter_code
_entity_poly.pdbx_strand_id
1 'polypeptide(L)'
;MKTKKKVIILTTQLNPPLFSGDAQGLFRPHDPLTPQEFSYLKEKLKAYSQGNIYYESSKIIEPGIMLIVKKWGFGEPTPLSTPPSSGLTAYLQVGAFSERFRAENTSTFLKELGYAPTIVEEQSLFKVRVGPFPAQDLPSIQEKLKKQGFPSVPVTQKNTVSTSESKVKGGAVFSLALLYDPNISTYTPEVVLAHNKILEREKMSIVASQENAFFAINAGFFSQEGDPIGLLMIKRKVLSDPQEGWYSLGITQNKELVFGMVHLNITASLPNQKGLTIHGINRSNRGDEIILFDDNYNGKTPRTQGVETVVLNGIIQVTSRTNGETSIPKGGFILQGKGDEADWMLQNLYPGLPLSVKMTILPETGDLEKWLRVEYILSSGPLLFKDGLAGPFGEFRKEIVENKHPRAVIGQTREGKILFLAVDGRRLGHSSGLTIPELVEELQYYQVTDALNLYGGGSVSFYLQGKILNWPSDLTGERKISTAIILK
;
A
#
# COMPACT_ATOMS: atom_id res chain seq x y z
N MET A 1 -26.48 -11.90 -25.89
CA MET A 1 -27.58 -12.11 -24.91
C MET A 1 -27.13 -12.12 -23.45
N LYS A 2 -26.07 -12.83 -23.04
CA LYS A 2 -25.61 -12.89 -21.62
C LYS A 2 -25.28 -11.51 -21.03
N THR A 3 -24.62 -10.62 -21.77
CA THR A 3 -24.27 -9.26 -21.30
C THR A 3 -25.50 -8.37 -21.08
N LYS A 4 -26.51 -8.45 -21.96
CA LYS A 4 -27.78 -7.72 -21.81
C LYS A 4 -28.55 -8.16 -20.55
N LYS A 5 -28.58 -9.47 -20.25
CA LYS A 5 -29.17 -10.00 -19.01
C LYS A 5 -28.43 -9.49 -17.76
N LYS A 6 -27.09 -9.44 -17.79
CA LYS A 6 -26.28 -8.93 -16.65
C LYS A 6 -26.54 -7.45 -16.35
N VAL A 7 -26.64 -6.62 -17.39
CA VAL A 7 -26.94 -5.18 -17.23
C VAL A 7 -28.32 -4.99 -16.61
N ILE A 8 -29.33 -5.72 -17.06
CA ILE A 8 -30.70 -5.66 -16.51
C ILE A 8 -30.73 -6.10 -15.04
N ILE A 9 -30.04 -7.19 -14.68
CA ILE A 9 -29.96 -7.63 -13.27
C ILE A 9 -29.32 -6.55 -12.40
N LEU A 10 -28.19 -6.00 -12.85
CA LEU A 10 -27.48 -4.97 -12.10
C LEU A 10 -28.35 -3.72 -11.91
N THR A 11 -29.06 -3.26 -12.94
CA THR A 11 -29.91 -2.07 -12.86
C THR A 11 -31.12 -2.25 -11.95
N THR A 12 -31.60 -3.48 -11.76
CA THR A 12 -32.65 -3.79 -10.78
C THR A 12 -32.14 -3.96 -9.35
N GLN A 13 -30.83 -4.16 -9.16
CA GLN A 13 -30.20 -4.36 -7.84
C GLN A 13 -29.57 -3.08 -7.27
N LEU A 14 -29.62 -1.97 -8.01
CA LEU A 14 -29.20 -0.67 -7.49
C LEU A 14 -30.18 -0.19 -6.40
N ASN A 15 -29.71 0.69 -5.54
CA ASN A 15 -30.53 1.41 -4.57
C ASN A 15 -30.39 2.93 -4.79
N PRO A 16 -31.47 3.62 -5.21
CA PRO A 16 -32.74 3.04 -5.67
C PRO A 16 -32.57 2.26 -6.99
N PRO A 17 -33.39 1.25 -7.31
CA PRO A 17 -33.21 0.47 -8.52
C PRO A 17 -33.49 1.33 -9.75
N LEU A 18 -32.65 1.31 -10.80
CA LEU A 18 -32.88 2.14 -11.98
C LEU A 18 -34.18 1.76 -12.69
N PHE A 19 -34.49 0.46 -12.70
CA PHE A 19 -35.76 -0.08 -13.17
C PHE A 19 -36.40 -0.95 -12.10
N SER A 20 -37.70 -0.79 -11.89
CA SER A 20 -38.48 -1.49 -10.85
C SER A 20 -39.67 -2.29 -11.40
N GLY A 21 -39.81 -2.34 -12.73
CA GLY A 21 -41.05 -2.80 -13.37
C GLY A 21 -42.17 -1.75 -13.32
N ASP A 22 -43.35 -2.14 -13.78
CA ASP A 22 -44.58 -1.35 -13.72
C ASP A 22 -45.17 -1.27 -12.30
N ALA A 23 -46.39 -0.74 -12.16
CA ALA A 23 -47.08 -0.61 -10.86
C ALA A 23 -47.30 -1.96 -10.13
N GLN A 24 -47.13 -3.09 -10.81
CA GLN A 24 -47.26 -4.45 -10.28
C GLN A 24 -45.88 -5.14 -10.12
N GLY A 25 -44.79 -4.44 -10.43
CA GLY A 25 -43.43 -4.97 -10.37
C GLY A 25 -43.02 -5.81 -11.59
N LEU A 26 -43.84 -5.83 -12.66
CA LEU A 26 -43.54 -6.59 -13.87
C LEU A 26 -42.57 -5.79 -14.76
N PHE A 27 -41.41 -6.39 -15.05
CA PHE A 27 -40.41 -5.76 -15.91
C PHE A 27 -40.76 -5.99 -17.39
N ARG A 28 -41.15 -4.90 -18.08
CA ARG A 28 -41.59 -4.90 -19.48
C ARG A 28 -40.58 -4.18 -20.39
N PRO A 29 -39.38 -4.74 -20.65
CA PRO A 29 -38.29 -4.04 -21.35
C PRO A 29 -38.55 -3.77 -22.84
N HIS A 30 -39.62 -4.34 -23.40
CA HIS A 30 -40.00 -4.22 -24.80
C HIS A 30 -41.21 -3.30 -25.01
N ASP A 31 -41.88 -2.90 -23.92
CA ASP A 31 -43.03 -2.00 -23.99
C ASP A 31 -42.56 -0.54 -23.85
N PRO A 32 -43.27 0.42 -24.47
CA PRO A 32 -43.07 1.84 -24.17
C PRO A 32 -43.33 2.14 -22.68
N LEU A 33 -42.53 3.03 -22.10
CA LEU A 33 -42.79 3.54 -20.75
C LEU A 33 -44.11 4.32 -20.74
N THR A 34 -44.96 4.02 -19.77
CA THR A 34 -46.11 4.86 -19.43
C THR A 34 -45.64 6.21 -18.88
N PRO A 35 -46.48 7.27 -18.91
CA PRO A 35 -46.12 8.57 -18.34
C PRO A 35 -45.68 8.51 -16.87
N GLN A 36 -46.30 7.61 -16.08
CA GLN A 36 -45.96 7.39 -14.68
C GLN A 36 -44.58 6.72 -14.52
N GLU A 37 -44.30 5.66 -15.30
CA GLU A 37 -42.99 5.00 -15.30
C GLU A 37 -41.88 5.95 -15.78
N PHE A 38 -42.18 6.81 -16.77
CA PHE A 38 -41.25 7.85 -17.23
C PHE A 38 -40.96 8.90 -16.15
N SER A 39 -41.98 9.37 -15.43
CA SER A 39 -41.80 10.30 -14.31
C SER A 39 -40.94 9.70 -13.21
N TYR A 40 -41.18 8.43 -12.85
CA TYR A 40 -40.40 7.73 -11.84
C TYR A 40 -38.95 7.50 -12.28
N LEU A 41 -38.72 7.13 -13.54
CA LEU A 41 -37.38 7.05 -14.12
C LEU A 41 -36.68 8.42 -14.08
N LYS A 42 -37.37 9.51 -14.38
CA LYS A 42 -36.83 10.88 -14.32
C LYS A 42 -36.40 11.26 -12.91
N GLU A 43 -37.21 10.95 -11.89
CA GLU A 43 -36.85 11.17 -10.48
C GLU A 43 -35.67 10.31 -10.04
N LYS A 44 -35.61 9.05 -10.48
CA LYS A 44 -34.44 8.18 -10.25
C LYS A 44 -33.19 8.72 -10.91
N LEU A 45 -33.26 9.12 -12.17
CA LEU A 45 -32.13 9.76 -12.87
C LEU A 45 -31.69 11.05 -12.16
N LYS A 46 -32.62 11.80 -11.55
CA LYS A 46 -32.29 12.96 -10.71
C LYS A 46 -31.56 12.54 -9.43
N ALA A 47 -32.03 11.53 -8.70
CA ALA A 47 -31.33 10.99 -7.53
C ALA A 47 -29.94 10.45 -7.90
N TYR A 48 -29.84 9.80 -9.05
CA TYR A 48 -28.58 9.31 -9.62
C TYR A 48 -27.62 10.45 -9.93
N SER A 49 -28.10 11.54 -10.53
CA SER A 49 -27.29 12.74 -10.82
C SER A 49 -26.82 13.47 -9.56
N GLN A 50 -27.48 13.23 -8.42
CA GLN A 50 -27.09 13.77 -7.12
C GLN A 50 -26.09 12.88 -6.37
N GLY A 51 -25.70 11.74 -6.95
CA GLY A 51 -24.72 10.82 -6.34
C GLY A 51 -25.30 9.83 -5.34
N ASN A 52 -26.62 9.80 -5.16
CA ASN A 52 -27.31 8.94 -4.21
C ASN A 52 -27.61 7.57 -4.82
N ILE A 53 -26.56 6.87 -5.28
CA ILE A 53 -26.65 5.52 -5.86
C ILE A 53 -25.78 4.60 -5.05
N TYR A 54 -26.32 3.44 -4.71
CA TYR A 54 -25.64 2.40 -3.98
C TYR A 54 -25.90 1.04 -4.63
N TYR A 55 -24.87 0.21 -4.70
CA TYR A 55 -24.95 -1.20 -5.02
C TYR A 55 -24.23 -1.97 -3.94
N GLU A 56 -24.88 -3.00 -3.43
CA GLU A 56 -24.27 -3.97 -2.55
C GLU A 56 -24.74 -5.37 -2.92
N SER A 57 -23.82 -6.31 -2.89
CA SER A 57 -24.11 -7.73 -2.93
C SER A 57 -23.23 -8.42 -1.92
N SER A 58 -23.83 -9.27 -1.11
CA SER A 58 -23.13 -10.18 -0.21
C SER A 58 -23.42 -11.63 -0.59
N LYS A 59 -22.43 -12.51 -0.43
CA LYS A 59 -22.58 -13.94 -0.69
C LYS A 59 -21.64 -14.73 0.20
N ILE A 60 -22.19 -15.75 0.88
CA ILE A 60 -21.38 -16.79 1.52
C ILE A 60 -20.76 -17.63 0.40
N ILE A 61 -19.42 -17.65 0.34
CA ILE A 61 -18.68 -18.34 -0.72
C ILE A 61 -18.01 -19.63 -0.23
N GLU A 62 -17.75 -19.72 1.07
CA GLU A 62 -17.28 -20.91 1.80
C GLU A 62 -17.83 -20.86 3.23
N PRO A 63 -17.87 -21.98 3.97
CA PRO A 63 -18.23 -21.96 5.40
C PRO A 63 -17.40 -20.94 6.18
N GLY A 64 -18.08 -20.01 6.85
CA GLY A 64 -17.42 -18.94 7.60
C GLY A 64 -16.81 -17.82 6.74
N ILE A 65 -17.01 -17.82 5.42
CA ILE A 65 -16.47 -16.77 4.54
C ILE A 65 -17.58 -16.13 3.70
N MET A 66 -17.78 -14.83 3.92
CA MET A 66 -18.70 -14.00 3.15
C MET A 66 -17.92 -12.97 2.33
N LEU A 67 -18.19 -12.92 1.03
CA LEU A 67 -17.73 -11.86 0.14
C LEU A 67 -18.82 -10.79 0.02
N ILE A 68 -18.43 -9.53 0.20
CA ILE A 68 -19.28 -8.35 0.05
C ILE A 68 -18.66 -7.47 -1.04
N VAL A 69 -19.48 -7.04 -2.00
CA VAL A 69 -19.10 -6.14 -3.08
C VAL A 69 -19.95 -4.89 -2.95
N LYS A 70 -19.30 -3.73 -2.81
CA LYS A 70 -20.00 -2.44 -2.72
C LYS A 70 -19.55 -1.51 -3.84
N LYS A 71 -20.49 -0.75 -4.38
CA LYS A 71 -20.22 0.37 -5.27
C LYS A 71 -21.17 1.51 -4.96
N TRP A 72 -20.64 2.69 -4.71
CA TRP A 72 -21.45 3.84 -4.34
C TRP A 72 -20.86 5.15 -4.84
N GLY A 73 -21.65 6.21 -4.76
CA GLY A 73 -21.29 7.52 -5.28
C GLY A 73 -21.34 7.55 -6.81
N PHE A 74 -21.14 8.74 -7.35
CA PHE A 74 -21.11 8.98 -8.79
C PHE A 74 -19.74 9.51 -9.19
N GLY A 75 -19.22 9.07 -10.34
CA GLY A 75 -18.01 9.66 -10.89
C GLY A 75 -18.26 11.13 -11.17
N GLU A 76 -17.24 11.98 -11.07
CA GLU A 76 -17.39 13.35 -11.58
C GLU A 76 -17.95 13.30 -13.01
N PRO A 77 -18.89 14.19 -13.37
CA PRO A 77 -19.34 14.28 -14.75
C PRO A 77 -18.10 14.37 -15.61
N THR A 78 -17.90 13.41 -16.50
CA THR A 78 -16.86 13.55 -17.52
C THR A 78 -17.26 14.83 -18.25
N PRO A 79 -16.46 15.91 -18.22
CA PRO A 79 -16.82 17.09 -18.98
C PRO A 79 -17.05 16.60 -20.40
N LEU A 80 -18.27 16.83 -20.90
CA LEU A 80 -18.59 16.60 -22.31
C LEU A 80 -17.45 17.30 -23.05
N SER A 81 -16.61 16.49 -23.71
CA SER A 81 -15.56 17.02 -24.55
C SER A 81 -16.25 17.94 -25.52
N THR A 82 -16.13 19.25 -25.30
CA THR A 82 -16.36 20.21 -26.35
C THR A 82 -15.51 19.72 -27.51
N PRO A 83 -16.08 19.57 -28.72
CA PRO A 83 -15.27 19.17 -29.87
C PRO A 83 -14.08 20.12 -29.91
N PRO A 84 -12.83 19.61 -30.03
CA PRO A 84 -11.67 20.47 -29.96
C PRO A 84 -11.74 21.47 -31.12
N SER A 85 -12.18 22.67 -30.81
CA SER A 85 -11.90 23.83 -31.64
C SER A 85 -10.45 24.21 -31.37
N SER A 86 -9.64 24.16 -32.41
CA SER A 86 -8.19 24.44 -32.50
C SER A 86 -7.26 23.24 -32.25
N GLY A 87 -6.28 23.10 -33.14
CA GLY A 87 -5.56 21.86 -33.47
C GLY A 87 -4.66 21.27 -32.39
N LEU A 88 -4.07 20.11 -32.73
CA LEU A 88 -3.11 19.38 -31.89
C LEU A 88 -2.04 20.32 -31.33
N THR A 89 -2.11 20.59 -30.03
CA THR A 89 -1.07 21.31 -29.31
C THR A 89 -0.14 20.33 -28.59
N ALA A 90 1.14 20.70 -28.47
CA ALA A 90 2.19 19.88 -27.89
C ALA A 90 3.07 20.71 -26.95
N TYR A 91 3.77 20.04 -26.05
CA TYR A 91 4.70 20.66 -25.11
C TYR A 91 6.14 20.34 -25.52
N LEU A 92 7.09 21.17 -25.10
CA LEU A 92 8.52 20.90 -25.19
C LEU A 92 9.06 20.61 -23.80
N GLN A 93 9.62 19.42 -23.58
CA GLN A 93 10.30 19.07 -22.33
C GLN A 93 11.73 19.61 -22.35
N VAL A 94 12.07 20.47 -21.40
CA VAL A 94 13.34 21.20 -21.31
C VAL A 94 14.31 20.55 -20.32
N GLY A 95 13.82 19.75 -19.38
CA GLY A 95 14.67 19.03 -18.43
C GLY A 95 13.92 17.96 -17.65
N ALA A 96 14.66 17.03 -17.06
CA ALA A 96 14.16 16.02 -16.14
C ALA A 96 15.13 15.90 -14.96
N PHE A 97 14.64 16.12 -13.74
CA PHE A 97 15.47 16.27 -12.56
C PHE A 97 15.07 15.26 -11.48
N SER A 98 16.04 14.68 -10.78
CA SER A 98 15.78 13.82 -9.62
C SER A 98 15.33 14.62 -8.38
N GLU A 99 15.71 15.90 -8.29
CA GLU A 99 15.42 16.79 -7.17
C GLU A 99 14.47 17.91 -7.61
N ARG A 100 13.39 18.11 -6.83
CA ARG A 100 12.33 19.09 -7.14
C ARG A 100 12.85 20.52 -7.26
N PHE A 101 13.75 20.94 -6.36
CA PHE A 101 14.31 22.30 -6.36
C PHE A 101 15.06 22.64 -7.67
N ARG A 102 15.71 21.66 -8.32
CA ARG A 102 16.37 21.89 -9.62
C ARG A 102 15.37 22.12 -10.75
N ALA A 103 14.23 21.43 -10.70
CA ALA A 103 13.12 21.66 -11.62
C ALA A 103 12.47 23.03 -11.38
N GLU A 104 12.32 23.43 -10.12
CA GLU A 104 11.79 24.75 -9.73
C GLU A 104 12.69 25.90 -10.18
N ASN A 105 14.01 25.80 -10.01
CA ASN A 105 14.97 26.79 -10.51
C ASN A 105 14.91 26.92 -12.05
N THR A 106 14.89 25.79 -12.75
CA THR A 106 14.76 25.76 -14.21
C THR A 106 13.43 26.38 -14.67
N SER A 107 12.34 26.10 -13.94
CA SER A 107 11.02 26.67 -14.19
C SER A 107 11.00 28.19 -13.96
N THR A 108 11.65 28.70 -12.90
CA THR A 108 11.75 30.14 -12.64
C THR A 108 12.48 30.86 -13.77
N PHE A 109 13.61 30.32 -14.23
CA PHE A 109 14.38 30.92 -15.32
C PHE A 109 13.63 30.92 -16.66
N LEU A 110 12.92 29.82 -16.99
CA LEU A 110 12.08 29.76 -18.19
C LEU A 110 10.91 30.76 -18.12
N LYS A 111 10.38 31.03 -16.93
CA LYS A 111 9.33 32.03 -16.72
C LYS A 111 9.86 33.45 -16.93
N GLU A 112 11.06 33.76 -16.48
CA GLU A 112 11.74 35.05 -16.74
C GLU A 112 12.04 35.27 -18.23
N LEU A 113 12.32 34.20 -18.97
CA LEU A 113 12.47 34.21 -20.43
C LEU A 113 11.14 34.31 -21.20
N GLY A 114 10.01 34.40 -20.50
CA GLY A 114 8.68 34.60 -21.07
C GLY A 114 7.95 33.32 -21.51
N TYR A 115 8.39 32.15 -21.06
CA TYR A 115 7.68 30.89 -21.29
C TYR A 115 6.69 30.58 -20.16
N ALA A 116 5.76 29.66 -20.42
CA ALA A 116 4.84 29.09 -19.41
C ALA A 116 5.29 27.67 -19.04
N PRO A 117 6.22 27.50 -18.09
CA PRO A 117 6.70 26.19 -17.67
C PRO A 117 5.73 25.51 -16.69
N THR A 118 5.70 24.18 -16.75
CA THR A 118 5.00 23.28 -15.84
C THR A 118 5.97 22.18 -15.40
N ILE A 119 5.88 21.78 -14.12
CA ILE A 119 6.65 20.66 -13.58
C ILE A 119 5.72 19.46 -13.50
N VAL A 120 6.08 18.38 -14.19
CA VAL A 120 5.34 17.13 -14.20
C VAL A 120 6.18 16.06 -13.52
N GLU A 121 5.66 15.45 -12.46
CA GLU A 121 6.30 14.31 -11.82
C GLU A 121 5.97 13.03 -12.58
N GLU A 122 6.98 12.40 -13.18
CA GLU A 122 6.80 11.22 -14.02
C GLU A 122 8.05 10.35 -13.94
N GLN A 123 7.89 9.05 -13.68
CA GLN A 123 9.00 8.09 -13.55
C GLN A 123 10.05 8.50 -12.49
N SER A 124 9.59 9.04 -11.35
CA SER A 124 10.45 9.52 -10.25
C SER A 124 11.38 10.67 -10.63
N LEU A 125 11.04 11.41 -11.70
CA LEU A 125 11.73 12.63 -12.11
C LEU A 125 10.72 13.79 -12.18
N PHE A 126 11.19 14.98 -11.84
CA PHE A 126 10.52 16.25 -12.05
C PHE A 126 10.85 16.75 -13.46
N LYS A 127 9.93 16.55 -14.42
CA LYS A 127 10.09 16.94 -15.83
C LYS A 127 9.57 18.36 -16.04
N VAL A 128 10.43 19.27 -16.47
CA VAL A 128 10.04 20.66 -16.79
C VAL A 128 9.61 20.74 -18.25
N ARG A 129 8.39 21.19 -18.49
CA ARG A 129 7.77 21.30 -19.83
C ARG A 129 7.28 22.71 -20.09
N VAL A 130 7.44 23.22 -21.29
CA VAL A 130 6.92 24.53 -21.73
C VAL A 130 5.90 24.34 -22.85
N GLY A 131 4.79 25.08 -22.80
CA GLY A 131 3.66 24.95 -23.73
C GLY A 131 2.32 25.17 -23.03
N PRO A 132 1.18 24.86 -23.68
CA PRO A 132 1.07 24.18 -24.98
C PRO A 132 1.37 25.11 -26.18
N PHE A 133 1.94 24.56 -27.25
CA PHE A 133 2.18 25.26 -28.53
C PHE A 133 1.47 24.54 -29.68
N PRO A 134 1.02 25.25 -30.74
CA PRO A 134 0.61 24.62 -31.99
C PRO A 134 1.73 23.76 -32.58
N ALA A 135 1.42 22.57 -33.09
CA ALA A 135 2.43 21.65 -33.62
C ALA A 135 3.35 22.27 -34.70
N GLN A 136 2.81 23.18 -35.50
CA GLN A 136 3.54 23.91 -36.54
C GLN A 136 4.60 24.89 -36.00
N ASP A 137 4.46 25.34 -34.75
CA ASP A 137 5.37 26.31 -34.12
C ASP A 137 6.49 25.63 -33.31
N LEU A 138 6.41 24.31 -33.09
CA LEU A 138 7.40 23.58 -32.29
C LEU A 138 8.84 23.72 -32.81
N PRO A 139 9.14 23.62 -34.12
CA PRO A 139 10.53 23.70 -34.59
C PRO A 139 11.17 25.06 -34.30
N SER A 140 10.43 26.16 -34.46
CA SER A 140 10.94 27.52 -34.24
C SER A 140 11.15 27.80 -32.75
N ILE A 141 10.25 27.34 -31.89
CA ILE A 141 10.34 27.49 -30.43
C ILE A 141 11.47 26.61 -29.87
N GLN A 142 11.63 25.39 -30.38
CA GLN A 142 12.73 24.50 -30.00
C GLN A 142 14.09 25.09 -30.39
N GLU A 143 14.20 25.75 -31.55
CA GLU A 143 15.42 26.47 -31.94
C GLU A 143 15.69 27.67 -31.02
N LYS A 144 14.65 28.42 -30.65
CA LYS A 144 14.76 29.56 -29.71
C LYS A 144 15.23 29.11 -28.32
N LEU A 145 14.63 28.05 -27.76
CA LEU A 145 15.04 27.46 -26.49
C LEU A 145 16.47 26.94 -26.55
N LYS A 146 16.87 26.27 -27.65
CA LYS A 146 18.23 25.79 -27.85
C LYS A 146 19.25 26.94 -27.85
N LYS A 147 18.95 28.07 -28.52
CA LYS A 147 19.79 29.30 -28.49
C LYS A 147 19.89 29.92 -27.10
N GLN A 148 18.89 29.71 -26.25
CA GLN A 148 18.85 30.17 -24.85
C GLN A 148 19.44 29.16 -23.86
N GLY A 149 20.07 28.07 -24.33
CA GLY A 149 20.72 27.07 -23.49
C GLY A 149 19.84 25.89 -23.06
N PHE A 150 18.63 25.78 -23.61
CA PHE A 150 17.62 24.80 -23.22
C PHE A 150 17.33 23.82 -24.38
N PRO A 151 18.08 22.71 -24.52
CA PRO A 151 17.69 21.65 -25.43
C PRO A 151 16.33 21.08 -25.00
N SER A 152 15.43 20.81 -25.94
CA SER A 152 14.10 20.33 -25.61
C SER A 152 13.58 19.26 -26.57
N VAL A 153 12.61 18.47 -26.10
CA VAL A 153 11.99 17.35 -26.84
C VAL A 153 10.47 17.52 -26.88
N PRO A 154 9.82 17.40 -28.05
CA PRO A 154 8.36 17.43 -28.15
C PRO A 154 7.69 16.29 -27.40
N VAL A 155 6.67 16.59 -26.61
CA VAL A 155 5.86 15.63 -25.87
C VAL A 155 4.38 15.97 -26.01
N THR A 156 3.56 14.97 -26.33
CA THR A 156 2.10 15.08 -26.38
C THR A 156 1.54 14.73 -25.00
N GLN A 157 1.01 15.72 -24.28
CA GLN A 157 0.33 15.47 -23.02
C GLN A 157 -1.13 15.09 -23.32
N LYS A 158 -1.57 13.89 -22.92
CA LYS A 158 -2.98 13.70 -22.57
C LYS A 158 -3.23 14.60 -21.38
N ASN A 159 -4.14 15.57 -21.48
CA ASN A 159 -4.51 16.50 -20.42
C ASN A 159 -4.71 15.79 -19.06
N THR A 160 -3.63 15.63 -18.30
CA THR A 160 -3.66 15.62 -16.84
C THR A 160 -3.39 17.05 -16.45
N VAL A 161 -4.47 17.84 -16.43
CA VAL A 161 -4.48 19.09 -15.71
C VAL A 161 -4.07 18.74 -14.28
N SER A 162 -2.91 19.22 -13.85
CA SER A 162 -2.62 19.39 -12.43
C SER A 162 -3.55 20.47 -11.92
N THR A 163 -4.81 20.13 -11.69
CA THR A 163 -5.58 20.84 -10.71
C THR A 163 -4.85 20.57 -9.41
N SER A 164 -4.38 21.63 -8.73
CA SER A 164 -4.29 21.60 -7.27
C SER A 164 -5.45 20.73 -6.79
N GLU A 165 -5.17 19.60 -6.15
CA GLU A 165 -6.18 18.68 -5.66
C GLU A 165 -7.13 19.50 -4.80
N SER A 166 -8.19 19.99 -5.44
CA SER A 166 -9.36 20.49 -4.78
C SER A 166 -9.76 19.34 -3.88
N LYS A 167 -10.00 19.63 -2.60
CA LYS A 167 -10.70 18.71 -1.72
C LYS A 167 -12.07 18.48 -2.34
N VAL A 168 -12.17 17.52 -3.27
CA VAL A 168 -13.42 17.18 -3.92
C VAL A 168 -14.23 16.38 -2.91
N LYS A 169 -15.37 16.93 -2.50
CA LYS A 169 -16.42 16.15 -1.84
C LYS A 169 -17.07 15.24 -2.88
N GLY A 170 -16.90 13.93 -2.71
CA GLY A 170 -17.58 12.91 -3.51
C GLY A 170 -16.74 12.29 -4.64
N GLY A 171 -17.27 11.19 -5.20
CA GLY A 171 -16.69 10.38 -6.25
C GLY A 171 -17.24 8.95 -6.21
N ALA A 172 -17.22 8.23 -7.32
CA ALA A 172 -17.55 6.80 -7.31
C ALA A 172 -16.51 6.07 -6.45
N VAL A 173 -16.96 5.10 -5.66
CA VAL A 173 -16.11 4.22 -4.86
C VAL A 173 -16.54 2.78 -5.12
N PHE A 174 -15.55 1.91 -5.26
CA PHE A 174 -15.73 0.47 -5.35
C PHE A 174 -14.91 -0.20 -4.25
N SER A 175 -15.54 -1.09 -3.49
CA SER A 175 -14.87 -1.88 -2.47
C SER A 175 -15.27 -3.35 -2.51
N LEU A 176 -14.33 -4.18 -2.09
CA LEU A 176 -14.48 -5.61 -1.87
C LEU A 176 -14.12 -5.90 -0.42
N ALA A 177 -15.01 -6.55 0.31
CA ALA A 177 -14.77 -7.02 1.66
C ALA A 177 -14.92 -8.54 1.73
N LEU A 178 -14.02 -9.19 2.45
CA LEU A 178 -14.15 -10.57 2.87
C LEU A 178 -14.28 -10.61 4.39
N LEU A 179 -15.45 -11.04 4.87
CA LEU A 179 -15.66 -11.36 6.28
C LEU A 179 -15.35 -12.84 6.48
N TYR A 180 -14.37 -13.09 7.34
CA TYR A 180 -13.86 -14.41 7.69
C TYR A 180 -14.17 -14.69 9.17
N ASP A 181 -14.89 -15.78 9.43
CA ASP A 181 -15.19 -16.25 10.78
C ASP A 181 -14.17 -17.32 11.19
N PRO A 182 -13.23 -17.00 12.11
CA PRO A 182 -12.19 -17.94 12.54
C PRO A 182 -12.73 -19.20 13.21
N ASN A 183 -13.96 -19.17 13.75
CA ASN A 183 -14.54 -20.29 14.47
C ASN A 183 -15.28 -21.28 13.55
N ILE A 184 -15.55 -20.89 12.30
CA ILE A 184 -16.28 -21.71 11.32
C ILE A 184 -15.36 -22.12 10.17
N SER A 185 -14.50 -21.22 9.70
CA SER A 185 -13.68 -21.46 8.52
C SER A 185 -12.51 -22.39 8.80
N THR A 186 -12.26 -23.31 7.85
CA THR A 186 -11.12 -24.24 7.91
C THR A 186 -9.81 -23.58 7.48
N TYR A 187 -9.87 -22.52 6.66
CA TYR A 187 -8.69 -21.80 6.21
C TYR A 187 -7.98 -21.11 7.37
N THR A 188 -6.66 -20.92 7.28
CA THR A 188 -5.85 -20.28 8.31
C THR A 188 -5.18 -19.02 7.73
N PRO A 189 -5.23 -17.88 8.45
CA PRO A 189 -4.53 -16.68 8.04
C PRO A 189 -3.01 -16.81 8.25
N GLU A 190 -2.23 -16.57 7.20
CA GLU A 190 -0.77 -16.52 7.27
C GLU A 190 -0.23 -15.22 6.68
N VAL A 191 0.87 -14.69 7.24
CA VAL A 191 1.66 -13.64 6.59
C VAL A 191 2.79 -14.30 5.79
N VAL A 192 2.89 -13.95 4.51
CA VAL A 192 3.88 -14.51 3.58
C VAL A 192 4.68 -13.42 2.89
N LEU A 193 5.85 -13.81 2.38
CA LEU A 193 6.77 -12.96 1.62
C LEU A 193 6.77 -13.33 0.14
N ALA A 194 6.99 -12.34 -0.71
CA ALA A 194 7.40 -12.60 -2.08
C ALA A 194 8.68 -13.45 -2.08
N HIS A 195 8.64 -14.58 -2.79
CA HIS A 195 9.77 -15.53 -2.90
C HIS A 195 10.34 -16.02 -1.55
N ASN A 196 9.53 -15.97 -0.46
CA ASN A 196 9.94 -16.38 0.88
C ASN A 196 11.17 -15.64 1.44
N LYS A 197 11.43 -14.41 0.98
CA LYS A 197 12.56 -13.58 1.41
C LYS A 197 12.18 -12.10 1.52
N ILE A 198 12.85 -11.39 2.41
CA ILE A 198 12.83 -9.92 2.41
C ILE A 198 13.72 -9.40 1.26
N LEU A 199 13.54 -8.13 0.86
CA LEU A 199 14.18 -7.54 -0.33
C LEU A 199 13.79 -8.19 -1.67
N GLU A 200 12.68 -8.92 -1.68
CA GLU A 200 12.08 -9.47 -2.88
C GLU A 200 10.68 -8.89 -3.08
N ARG A 201 10.23 -8.84 -4.33
CA ARG A 201 8.89 -8.37 -4.66
C ARG A 201 8.30 -9.17 -5.81
N GLU A 202 7.04 -9.52 -5.68
CA GLU A 202 6.31 -10.23 -6.73
C GLU A 202 4.84 -9.83 -6.75
N LYS A 203 4.17 -10.04 -7.89
CA LYS A 203 2.73 -9.85 -8.05
C LYS A 203 1.96 -10.74 -7.08
N MET A 204 0.91 -10.22 -6.44
CA MET A 204 -0.01 -10.97 -5.57
C MET A 204 -0.55 -12.23 -6.25
N SER A 205 -0.93 -12.16 -7.54
CA SER A 205 -1.42 -13.30 -8.31
C SER A 205 -0.43 -14.46 -8.37
N ILE A 206 0.87 -14.17 -8.40
CA ILE A 206 1.94 -15.17 -8.39
C ILE A 206 2.22 -15.67 -6.98
N VAL A 207 2.31 -14.76 -5.99
CA VAL A 207 2.49 -15.12 -4.57
C VAL A 207 1.36 -16.03 -4.09
N ALA A 208 0.11 -15.65 -4.30
CA ALA A 208 -1.06 -16.42 -3.92
C ALA A 208 -1.11 -17.79 -4.62
N SER A 209 -0.70 -17.86 -5.89
CA SER A 209 -0.61 -19.12 -6.63
C SER A 209 0.47 -20.05 -6.08
N GLN A 210 1.68 -19.52 -5.82
CA GLN A 210 2.78 -20.29 -5.21
C GLN A 210 2.40 -20.83 -3.83
N GLU A 211 1.66 -20.05 -3.07
CA GLU A 211 1.17 -20.44 -1.75
C GLU A 211 -0.11 -21.30 -1.79
N ASN A 212 -0.71 -21.57 -2.95
CA ASN A 212 -2.02 -22.24 -3.05
C ASN A 212 -3.10 -21.57 -2.17
N ALA A 213 -3.08 -20.23 -2.11
CA ALA A 213 -3.99 -19.46 -1.27
C ALA A 213 -5.42 -19.46 -1.85
N PHE A 214 -6.42 -19.59 -0.98
CA PHE A 214 -7.83 -19.37 -1.34
C PHE A 214 -8.11 -17.87 -1.55
N PHE A 215 -7.57 -17.04 -0.67
CA PHE A 215 -7.69 -15.59 -0.67
C PHE A 215 -6.35 -14.95 -0.33
N ALA A 216 -6.08 -13.76 -0.88
CA ALA A 216 -4.94 -12.96 -0.46
C ALA A 216 -5.20 -11.45 -0.58
N ILE A 217 -4.61 -10.69 0.34
CA ILE A 217 -4.57 -9.22 0.33
C ILE A 217 -3.16 -8.73 0.65
N ASN A 218 -2.76 -7.62 0.04
CA ASN A 218 -1.44 -7.04 0.28
C ASN A 218 -1.32 -6.53 1.72
N ALA A 219 -0.10 -6.54 2.27
CA ALA A 219 0.12 -6.39 3.70
C ALA A 219 0.97 -5.15 4.06
N GLY A 220 2.21 -5.34 4.48
CA GLY A 220 3.06 -4.30 5.08
C GLY A 220 3.67 -3.32 4.08
N PHE A 221 4.18 -2.21 4.61
CA PHE A 221 4.97 -1.24 3.86
C PHE A 221 6.33 -1.83 3.49
N PHE A 222 6.87 -1.39 2.35
CA PHE A 222 8.20 -1.81 1.90
C PHE A 222 8.91 -0.71 1.10
N SER A 223 10.24 -0.78 1.04
CA SER A 223 11.09 0.11 0.23
C SER A 223 10.99 -0.18 -1.27
N GLN A 224 11.68 0.57 -2.14
CA GLN A 224 11.71 0.23 -3.56
C GLN A 224 12.40 -1.11 -3.84
N GLU A 225 13.28 -1.56 -2.96
CA GLU A 225 14.01 -2.81 -3.05
C GLU A 225 13.20 -3.99 -2.47
N GLY A 226 12.09 -3.72 -1.76
CA GLY A 226 11.29 -4.75 -1.10
C GLY A 226 11.62 -4.95 0.38
N ASP A 227 12.42 -4.05 0.97
CA ASP A 227 12.77 -4.08 2.40
C ASP A 227 11.53 -3.77 3.25
N PRO A 228 11.12 -4.60 4.21
CA PRO A 228 9.98 -4.30 5.08
C PRO A 228 10.21 -3.03 5.91
N ILE A 229 9.22 -2.14 5.93
CA ILE A 229 9.23 -0.93 6.76
C ILE A 229 8.32 -1.15 7.97
N GLY A 230 8.94 -1.30 9.14
CA GLY A 230 8.28 -1.65 10.40
C GLY A 230 8.44 -3.13 10.75
N LEU A 231 8.01 -3.50 11.96
CA LEU A 231 8.23 -4.83 12.51
C LEU A 231 7.53 -5.87 11.65
N LEU A 232 8.32 -6.84 11.20
CA LEU A 232 7.82 -8.04 10.52
C LEU A 232 8.33 -9.26 11.27
N MET A 233 7.40 -10.11 11.67
CA MET A 233 7.68 -11.43 12.23
C MET A 233 6.83 -12.46 11.49
N ILE A 234 7.45 -13.53 11.00
CA ILE A 234 6.76 -14.63 10.33
C ILE A 234 7.15 -15.92 11.04
N LYS A 235 6.15 -16.70 11.48
CA LYS A 235 6.36 -17.97 12.18
C LYS A 235 7.35 -17.84 13.34
N ARG A 236 7.18 -16.78 14.14
CA ARG A 236 8.03 -16.39 15.29
C ARG A 236 9.50 -16.06 14.93
N LYS A 237 9.86 -15.91 13.66
CA LYS A 237 11.16 -15.39 13.20
C LYS A 237 11.01 -13.89 12.91
N VAL A 238 11.75 -13.05 13.64
CA VAL A 238 11.79 -11.60 13.42
C VAL A 238 12.64 -11.31 12.19
N LEU A 239 12.11 -10.52 11.27
CA LEU A 239 12.73 -10.24 9.97
C LEU A 239 13.09 -8.77 9.76
N SER A 240 12.42 -7.84 10.46
CA SER A 240 12.67 -6.39 10.42
C SER A 240 12.27 -5.76 11.76
N ASP A 241 12.92 -4.66 12.16
CA ASP A 241 12.67 -3.95 13.42
C ASP A 241 11.48 -2.95 13.35
N PRO A 242 10.84 -2.64 14.49
CA PRO A 242 9.70 -1.71 14.55
C PRO A 242 10.09 -0.27 14.18
N GLN A 243 9.11 0.45 13.62
CA GLN A 243 9.16 1.89 13.51
C GLN A 243 8.52 2.51 14.76
N GLU A 244 9.19 3.49 15.36
CA GLU A 244 8.67 4.19 16.55
C GLU A 244 7.30 4.84 16.25
N GLY A 245 6.37 4.71 17.20
CA GLY A 245 5.01 5.23 17.10
C GLY A 245 4.07 4.47 16.15
N TRP A 246 4.52 3.36 15.55
CA TRP A 246 3.68 2.54 14.67
C TRP A 246 2.99 1.40 15.43
N TYR A 247 1.74 1.16 15.03
CA TYR A 247 0.97 0.02 15.50
C TYR A 247 1.28 -1.23 14.68
N SER A 248 1.17 -2.37 15.34
CA SER A 248 1.33 -3.67 14.71
C SER A 248 0.09 -4.53 14.89
N LEU A 249 -0.16 -5.33 13.87
CA LEU A 249 -1.06 -6.47 13.92
C LEU A 249 -0.26 -7.71 14.36
N GLY A 250 -0.79 -8.48 15.30
CA GLY A 250 -0.41 -9.84 15.60
C GLY A 250 -1.50 -10.83 15.16
N ILE A 251 -1.11 -11.98 14.64
CA ILE A 251 -2.00 -13.13 14.37
C ILE A 251 -1.53 -14.30 15.24
N THR A 252 -2.41 -14.81 16.10
CA THR A 252 -2.10 -15.95 16.98
C THR A 252 -2.28 -17.28 16.26
N GLN A 253 -1.70 -18.35 16.85
CA GLN A 253 -1.90 -19.73 16.40
C GLN A 253 -3.39 -20.14 16.34
N ASN A 254 -4.23 -19.51 17.16
CA ASN A 254 -5.67 -19.77 17.22
C ASN A 254 -6.48 -18.82 16.32
N LYS A 255 -5.82 -18.16 15.35
CA LYS A 255 -6.44 -17.25 14.38
C LYS A 255 -7.05 -15.98 15.01
N GLU A 256 -6.63 -15.61 16.23
CA GLU A 256 -7.04 -14.37 16.88
C GLU A 256 -6.16 -13.21 16.40
N LEU A 257 -6.75 -12.02 16.27
CA LEU A 257 -6.00 -10.79 15.99
C LEU A 257 -5.64 -10.07 17.29
N VAL A 258 -4.45 -9.47 17.31
CA VAL A 258 -3.95 -8.62 18.39
C VAL A 258 -3.47 -7.32 17.77
N PHE A 259 -3.78 -6.17 18.37
CA PHE A 259 -3.38 -4.86 17.85
C PHE A 259 -2.73 -4.03 18.95
N GLY A 260 -1.55 -3.48 18.69
CA GLY A 260 -0.84 -2.63 19.64
C GLY A 260 0.51 -2.16 19.15
N MET A 261 1.09 -1.18 19.86
CA MET A 261 2.49 -0.81 19.68
C MET A 261 3.39 -1.84 20.35
N VAL A 262 4.51 -2.14 19.71
CA VAL A 262 5.45 -3.19 20.12
C VAL A 262 6.86 -2.68 19.95
N HIS A 263 7.65 -2.85 21.01
CA HIS A 263 9.08 -2.59 21.00
C HIS A 263 9.85 -3.89 20.80
N LEU A 264 11.01 -3.78 20.17
CA LEU A 264 11.92 -4.89 19.99
C LEU A 264 13.22 -4.58 20.73
N ASN A 265 13.54 -5.39 21.74
CA ASN A 265 14.84 -5.34 22.40
C ASN A 265 15.71 -6.49 21.89
N ILE A 266 16.87 -6.18 21.33
CA ILE A 266 17.85 -7.15 20.85
C ILE A 266 19.11 -7.00 21.70
N THR A 267 19.50 -8.06 22.38
CA THR A 267 20.70 -8.07 23.22
C THR A 267 21.59 -9.26 22.89
N ALA A 268 22.86 -9.00 22.61
CA ALA A 268 23.90 -10.03 22.53
C ALA A 268 24.51 -10.29 23.91
N SER A 269 24.69 -11.55 24.27
CA SER A 269 25.38 -11.99 25.48
C SER A 269 26.77 -12.51 25.16
N LEU A 270 27.73 -12.04 25.94
CA LEU A 270 29.16 -12.39 25.89
C LEU A 270 29.58 -12.91 27.28
N PRO A 271 30.56 -13.82 27.37
CA PRO A 271 31.08 -14.28 28.66
C PRO A 271 31.57 -13.13 29.53
N ASN A 272 31.13 -13.08 30.79
CA ASN A 272 31.60 -12.14 31.81
C ASN A 272 31.49 -10.65 31.44
N GLN A 273 30.62 -10.31 30.49
CA GLN A 273 30.35 -8.92 30.09
C GLN A 273 28.87 -8.60 30.24
N LYS A 274 28.57 -7.32 30.46
CA LYS A 274 27.20 -6.81 30.35
C LYS A 274 26.72 -7.03 28.90
N GLY A 275 25.45 -7.37 28.72
CA GLY A 275 24.89 -7.60 27.38
C GLY A 275 25.07 -6.38 26.46
N LEU A 276 25.42 -6.66 25.21
CA LEU A 276 25.59 -5.67 24.14
C LEU A 276 24.23 -5.40 23.48
N THR A 277 23.85 -4.13 23.37
CA THR A 277 22.63 -3.73 22.67
C THR A 277 22.84 -3.81 21.16
N ILE A 278 21.92 -4.47 20.47
CA ILE A 278 21.82 -4.45 19.01
C ILE A 278 20.61 -3.58 18.66
N HIS A 279 20.83 -2.61 17.77
CA HIS A 279 19.91 -1.49 17.54
C HIS A 279 18.85 -1.79 16.46
N GLY A 280 19.03 -2.86 15.69
CA GLY A 280 18.10 -3.24 14.64
C GLY A 280 18.51 -4.54 13.96
N ILE A 281 17.69 -4.97 13.00
CA ILE A 281 17.89 -6.21 12.27
C ILE A 281 17.57 -6.02 10.80
N ASN A 282 18.42 -6.56 9.92
CA ASN A 282 18.15 -6.72 8.49
C ASN A 282 17.76 -5.44 7.75
N ARG A 283 18.24 -4.29 8.21
CA ARG A 283 18.05 -2.97 7.57
C ARG A 283 19.38 -2.26 7.40
N SER A 284 19.45 -1.27 6.52
CA SER A 284 20.65 -0.42 6.41
C SER A 284 20.97 0.27 7.75
N ASN A 285 22.26 0.33 8.08
CA ASN A 285 22.79 1.05 9.24
C ASN A 285 22.72 2.57 9.01
N ARG A 286 22.14 3.30 9.98
CA ARG A 286 21.74 4.71 9.91
C ARG A 286 22.70 5.65 10.64
N GLY A 287 23.75 5.18 11.28
CA GLY A 287 24.60 6.06 12.08
C GLY A 287 25.57 5.32 12.98
N ASP A 288 25.64 5.76 14.23
CA ASP A 288 26.42 5.12 15.30
C ASP A 288 25.54 4.06 15.98
N GLU A 289 25.51 2.87 15.38
CA GLU A 289 24.68 1.76 15.84
C GLU A 289 25.24 0.41 15.39
N ILE A 290 24.75 -0.67 16.00
CA ILE A 290 25.02 -2.07 15.62
C ILE A 290 23.76 -2.68 15.03
N ILE A 291 23.85 -3.18 13.79
CA ILE A 291 22.77 -3.90 13.12
C ILE A 291 23.12 -5.38 12.94
N LEU A 292 22.17 -6.25 13.27
CA LEU A 292 22.29 -7.68 13.00
C LEU A 292 21.76 -8.01 11.61
N PHE A 293 22.53 -8.78 10.85
CA PHE A 293 22.14 -9.35 9.55
C PHE A 293 22.17 -10.86 9.61
N ASP A 294 21.05 -11.51 9.36
CA ASP A 294 20.93 -12.97 9.37
C ASP A 294 20.61 -13.55 7.97
N ASP A 295 20.44 -14.86 7.92
CA ASP A 295 20.24 -15.60 6.68
C ASP A 295 18.89 -15.34 5.99
N ASN A 296 17.96 -14.60 6.62
CA ASN A 296 16.75 -14.14 5.94
C ASN A 296 16.99 -12.93 5.05
N TYR A 297 18.07 -12.19 5.29
CA TYR A 297 18.46 -11.08 4.43
C TYR A 297 18.89 -11.58 3.04
N ASN A 298 19.27 -10.66 2.15
CA ASN A 298 19.68 -11.00 0.79
C ASN A 298 21.16 -11.42 0.68
N GLY A 299 21.58 -12.39 1.50
CA GLY A 299 22.86 -13.11 1.40
C GLY A 299 24.14 -12.33 1.70
N LYS A 300 24.15 -11.00 1.58
CA LYS A 300 25.28 -10.13 1.91
C LYS A 300 24.80 -8.91 2.68
N THR A 301 25.65 -8.37 3.56
CA THR A 301 25.38 -7.11 4.23
C THR A 301 25.35 -5.93 3.24
N PRO A 302 24.60 -4.85 3.53
CA PRO A 302 24.64 -3.62 2.74
C PRO A 302 26.05 -3.07 2.62
N ARG A 303 26.37 -2.47 1.46
CA ARG A 303 27.64 -1.76 1.27
C ARG A 303 27.70 -0.55 2.19
N THR A 304 28.56 -0.60 3.19
CA THR A 304 28.74 0.45 4.19
C THR A 304 30.08 0.28 4.87
N GLN A 305 30.84 1.38 5.00
CA GLN A 305 32.09 1.37 5.74
C GLN A 305 31.80 1.26 7.25
N GLY A 306 32.47 0.33 7.92
CA GLY A 306 32.29 0.08 9.35
C GLY A 306 33.12 -1.11 9.83
N VAL A 307 32.65 -1.76 10.89
CA VAL A 307 33.20 -3.00 11.43
C VAL A 307 32.15 -4.08 11.33
N GLU A 308 32.55 -5.26 10.87
CA GLU A 308 31.67 -6.43 10.82
C GLU A 308 32.24 -7.57 11.64
N THR A 309 31.40 -8.15 12.49
CA THR A 309 31.69 -9.38 13.26
C THR A 309 30.87 -10.52 12.67
N VAL A 310 31.54 -11.52 12.11
CA VAL A 310 30.92 -12.73 11.58
C VAL A 310 30.78 -13.77 12.69
N VAL A 311 29.56 -14.23 12.95
CA VAL A 311 29.25 -15.24 13.96
C VAL A 311 28.68 -16.48 13.27
N LEU A 312 29.24 -17.65 13.55
CA LEU A 312 28.79 -18.93 13.01
C LEU A 312 28.59 -19.92 14.15
N ASN A 313 27.42 -20.56 14.22
CA ASN A 313 27.07 -21.52 15.28
C ASN A 313 27.30 -20.95 16.69
N GLY A 314 27.02 -19.66 16.89
CA GLY A 314 27.18 -18.97 18.16
C GLY A 314 28.62 -18.64 18.55
N ILE A 315 29.60 -18.82 17.66
CA ILE A 315 31.02 -18.49 17.90
C ILE A 315 31.48 -17.41 16.92
N ILE A 316 32.15 -16.38 17.43
CA ILE A 316 32.77 -15.32 16.64
C ILE A 316 33.90 -15.92 15.79
N GLN A 317 33.82 -15.71 14.47
CA GLN A 317 34.82 -16.18 13.51
C GLN A 317 35.87 -15.09 13.23
N VAL A 318 35.40 -13.87 12.99
CA VAL A 318 36.25 -12.71 12.69
C VAL A 318 35.50 -11.43 13.02
N THR A 319 36.25 -10.42 13.48
CA THR A 319 35.81 -9.03 13.57
C THR A 319 36.84 -8.17 12.85
N SER A 320 36.42 -7.39 11.87
CA SER A 320 37.35 -6.56 11.08
C SER A 320 36.67 -5.33 10.51
N ARG A 321 37.47 -4.34 10.10
CA ARG A 321 36.97 -3.21 9.32
C ARG A 321 36.64 -3.66 7.90
N THR A 322 35.44 -3.36 7.42
CA THR A 322 34.96 -3.74 6.08
C THR A 322 34.23 -2.58 5.39
N ASN A 323 33.88 -2.77 4.12
CA ASN A 323 32.99 -1.88 3.37
C ASN A 323 31.59 -2.49 3.18
N GLY A 324 31.21 -3.46 4.03
CA GLY A 324 30.03 -4.28 3.85
C GLY A 324 30.18 -5.28 2.71
N GLU A 325 29.06 -5.72 2.14
CA GLU A 325 29.00 -6.80 1.12
C GLU A 325 29.57 -8.16 1.60
N THR A 326 29.70 -8.31 2.92
CA THR A 326 30.18 -9.54 3.54
C THR A 326 29.09 -10.60 3.45
N SER A 327 29.48 -11.81 3.04
CA SER A 327 28.53 -12.91 2.87
C SER A 327 28.04 -13.40 4.22
N ILE A 328 26.72 -13.38 4.40
CA ILE A 328 26.08 -13.80 5.64
C ILE A 328 26.13 -15.33 5.71
N PRO A 329 26.75 -15.92 6.74
CA PRO A 329 26.90 -17.36 6.83
C PRO A 329 25.56 -18.05 7.13
N LYS A 330 25.29 -19.20 6.51
CA LYS A 330 24.15 -20.05 6.88
C LYS A 330 24.33 -20.58 8.31
N GLY A 331 23.28 -20.54 9.13
CA GLY A 331 23.35 -20.92 10.55
C GLY A 331 24.14 -19.93 11.41
N GLY A 332 24.31 -18.70 10.92
CA GLY A 332 25.00 -17.62 11.61
C GLY A 332 24.41 -16.26 11.27
N PHE A 333 25.12 -15.22 11.67
CA PHE A 333 24.74 -13.82 11.42
C PHE A 333 25.98 -12.92 11.42
N ILE A 334 25.80 -11.68 10.98
CA ILE A 334 26.81 -10.63 11.03
C ILE A 334 26.29 -9.51 11.92
N LEU A 335 27.13 -8.99 12.81
CA LEU A 335 26.89 -7.68 13.44
C LEU A 335 27.67 -6.65 12.63
N GLN A 336 27.00 -5.59 12.15
CA GLN A 336 27.61 -4.47 11.44
C GLN A 336 27.51 -3.22 12.32
N GLY A 337 28.65 -2.79 12.86
CA GLY A 337 28.79 -1.60 13.68
C GLY A 337 29.40 -0.43 12.92
N LYS A 338 29.05 0.78 13.36
CA LYS A 338 29.60 2.06 12.88
C LYS A 338 29.80 3.00 14.07
N GLY A 339 30.54 4.09 13.87
CA GLY A 339 30.78 5.07 14.94
C GLY A 339 31.54 4.48 16.12
N ASP A 340 31.19 4.92 17.33
CA ASP A 340 31.77 4.44 18.58
C ASP A 340 31.50 2.94 18.78
N GLU A 341 30.34 2.45 18.31
CA GLU A 341 30.01 1.02 18.38
C GLU A 341 30.98 0.16 17.56
N ALA A 342 31.47 0.64 16.41
CA ALA A 342 32.46 -0.07 15.62
C ALA A 342 33.80 -0.23 16.34
N ASP A 343 34.27 0.83 16.99
CA ASP A 343 35.52 0.80 17.74
C ASP A 343 35.41 -0.09 18.99
N TRP A 344 34.25 -0.08 19.65
CA TRP A 344 33.94 -1.02 20.73
C TRP A 344 33.98 -2.47 20.24
N MET A 345 33.37 -2.77 19.09
CA MET A 345 33.36 -4.13 18.52
C MET A 345 34.77 -4.65 18.26
N LEU A 346 35.66 -3.83 17.68
CA LEU A 346 37.06 -4.23 17.42
C LEU A 346 37.83 -4.56 18.70
N GLN A 347 37.53 -3.88 19.81
CA GLN A 347 38.23 -4.07 21.08
C GLN A 347 37.69 -5.27 21.87
N ASN A 348 36.40 -5.62 21.70
CA ASN A 348 35.72 -6.57 22.58
C ASN A 348 35.29 -7.87 21.90
N LEU A 349 35.19 -7.92 20.57
CA LEU A 349 34.69 -9.08 19.82
C LEU A 349 35.82 -9.78 19.08
N TYR A 350 36.48 -10.76 19.71
CA TYR A 350 37.59 -11.51 19.12
C TYR A 350 37.20 -12.95 18.73
N PRO A 351 37.88 -13.55 17.73
CA PRO A 351 37.62 -14.92 17.29
C PRO A 351 37.64 -15.94 18.43
N GLY A 352 36.73 -16.92 18.38
CA GLY A 352 36.60 -17.99 19.36
C GLY A 352 35.70 -17.66 20.55
N LEU A 353 35.31 -16.39 20.74
CA LEU A 353 34.31 -16.04 21.76
C LEU A 353 32.93 -16.58 21.41
N PRO A 354 32.19 -17.13 22.40
CA PRO A 354 30.77 -17.40 22.21
C PRO A 354 29.97 -16.09 22.26
N LEU A 355 29.01 -15.97 21.37
CA LEU A 355 28.08 -14.84 21.28
C LEU A 355 26.69 -15.37 20.93
N SER A 356 25.73 -15.12 21.81
CA SER A 356 24.31 -15.48 21.60
C SER A 356 23.44 -14.24 21.59
N VAL A 357 22.45 -14.19 20.71
CA VAL A 357 21.52 -13.06 20.61
C VAL A 357 20.15 -13.46 21.13
N LYS A 358 19.56 -12.61 21.98
CA LYS A 358 18.18 -12.72 22.43
C LYS A 358 17.38 -11.54 21.90
N MET A 359 16.27 -11.85 21.22
CA MET A 359 15.28 -10.87 20.78
C MET A 359 14.04 -10.98 21.66
N THR A 360 13.57 -9.87 22.20
CA THR A 360 12.37 -9.80 23.05
C THR A 360 11.41 -8.77 22.49
N ILE A 361 10.18 -9.20 22.19
CA ILE A 361 9.10 -8.32 21.77
C ILE A 361 8.34 -7.89 23.03
N LEU A 362 8.19 -6.58 23.19
CA LEU A 362 7.60 -5.94 24.37
C LEU A 362 6.41 -5.09 23.91
N PRO A 363 5.15 -5.53 24.09
CA PRO A 363 4.00 -4.70 23.82
C PRO A 363 3.94 -3.52 24.80
N GLU A 364 3.60 -2.33 24.30
CA GLU A 364 3.51 -1.12 25.12
C GLU A 364 2.27 -1.13 26.03
N THR A 365 1.15 -1.66 25.52
CA THR A 365 -0.12 -1.79 26.26
C THR A 365 -0.79 -3.13 25.97
N GLY A 366 -1.48 -3.66 26.99
CA GLY A 366 -2.44 -4.78 26.86
C GLY A 366 -1.86 -6.19 26.72
N ASP A 367 -2.75 -7.16 26.99
CA ASP A 367 -2.72 -8.61 26.68
C ASP A 367 -1.37 -9.27 26.37
N LEU A 368 -0.41 -9.21 27.31
CA LEU A 368 0.87 -9.95 27.18
C LEU A 368 0.65 -11.43 26.85
N GLU A 369 -0.38 -12.05 27.44
CA GLU A 369 -0.71 -13.45 27.17
C GLU A 369 -1.07 -13.70 25.71
N LYS A 370 -1.78 -12.79 25.03
CA LYS A 370 -2.08 -12.93 23.60
C LYS A 370 -0.82 -12.71 22.78
N TRP A 371 -0.03 -11.68 23.09
CA TRP A 371 1.24 -11.41 22.40
C TRP A 371 2.24 -12.58 22.48
N LEU A 372 2.26 -13.33 23.58
CA LEU A 372 3.09 -14.55 23.71
C LEU A 372 2.69 -15.68 22.74
N ARG A 373 1.42 -15.70 22.32
CA ARG A 373 0.84 -16.68 21.37
C ARG A 373 0.87 -16.20 19.92
N VAL A 374 1.33 -14.98 19.66
CA VAL A 374 1.43 -14.43 18.31
C VAL A 374 2.48 -15.20 17.50
N GLU A 375 2.09 -15.61 16.30
CA GLU A 375 2.96 -16.29 15.34
C GLU A 375 3.45 -15.37 14.23
N TYR A 376 2.60 -14.42 13.84
CA TYR A 376 2.91 -13.41 12.81
C TYR A 376 2.71 -12.02 13.37
N ILE A 377 3.68 -11.12 13.13
CA ILE A 377 3.54 -9.69 13.41
C ILE A 377 3.78 -8.90 12.14
N LEU A 378 2.95 -7.89 11.92
CA LEU A 378 3.05 -6.97 10.80
C LEU A 378 2.76 -5.55 11.28
N SER A 379 3.77 -4.68 11.24
CA SER A 379 3.56 -3.24 11.35
C SER A 379 2.99 -2.66 10.06
N SER A 380 2.03 -1.78 10.22
CA SER A 380 1.48 -0.95 9.15
C SER A 380 0.81 0.27 9.79
N GLY A 381 -0.03 0.99 9.05
CA GLY A 381 -0.84 2.03 9.64
C GLY A 381 -1.43 3.03 8.65
N PRO A 382 -2.19 4.01 9.16
CA PRO A 382 -2.55 4.18 10.58
C PRO A 382 -3.42 3.06 11.16
N LEU A 383 -3.42 2.92 12.49
CA LEU A 383 -4.51 2.20 13.16
C LEU A 383 -5.78 3.06 13.05
N LEU A 384 -6.87 2.45 12.60
CA LEU A 384 -8.12 3.11 12.25
C LEU A 384 -9.17 2.95 13.35
N PHE A 385 -9.13 1.84 14.08
CA PHE A 385 -9.99 1.58 15.24
C PHE A 385 -9.19 0.89 16.34
N LYS A 386 -9.47 1.26 17.59
CA LYS A 386 -8.97 0.61 18.79
C LYS A 386 -10.09 0.52 19.82
N ASP A 387 -10.45 -0.68 20.26
CA ASP A 387 -11.53 -0.91 21.24
C ASP A 387 -12.86 -0.19 20.87
N GLY A 388 -13.17 -0.13 19.57
CA GLY A 388 -14.35 0.54 19.00
C GLY A 388 -14.22 2.06 18.82
N LEU A 389 -13.12 2.67 19.27
CA LEU A 389 -12.84 4.09 19.08
C LEU A 389 -12.16 4.33 17.74
N ALA A 390 -12.70 5.28 16.96
CA ALA A 390 -12.18 5.66 15.67
C ALA A 390 -10.91 6.52 15.76
N GLY A 391 -9.95 6.26 14.88
CA GLY A 391 -8.70 7.00 14.68
C GLY A 391 -8.74 7.92 13.44
N PRO A 392 -7.57 8.36 12.92
CA PRO A 392 -6.31 7.63 12.93
C PRO A 392 -5.51 7.77 14.22
N PHE A 393 -4.89 6.68 14.66
CA PHE A 393 -3.88 6.68 15.72
C PHE A 393 -2.47 6.61 15.11
N GLY A 394 -1.54 7.38 15.69
CA GLY A 394 -0.16 7.55 15.22
C GLY A 394 0.00 8.74 14.26
N GLU A 395 1.25 9.13 13.99
CA GLU A 395 1.58 10.26 13.12
C GLU A 395 1.83 9.81 11.68
N PHE A 396 1.00 10.31 10.75
CA PHE A 396 1.11 10.00 9.33
C PHE A 396 1.10 11.28 8.51
N ARG A 397 1.84 11.26 7.39
CA ARG A 397 1.90 12.38 6.44
C ARG A 397 0.50 12.78 5.99
N LYS A 398 0.26 14.09 5.88
CA LYS A 398 -1.04 14.67 5.55
C LYS A 398 -1.62 14.10 4.26
N GLU A 399 -0.79 13.85 3.25
CA GLU A 399 -1.21 13.30 1.95
C GLU A 399 -1.68 11.84 2.04
N ILE A 400 -1.23 11.08 3.05
CA ILE A 400 -1.71 9.72 3.31
C ILE A 400 -3.10 9.79 3.95
N VAL A 401 -3.34 10.77 4.82
CA VAL A 401 -4.57 10.90 5.62
C VAL A 401 -5.68 11.59 4.83
N GLU A 402 -5.39 12.76 4.25
CA GLU A 402 -6.37 13.67 3.67
C GLU A 402 -6.70 13.40 2.20
N ASN A 403 -5.84 12.68 1.46
CA ASN A 403 -6.09 12.41 0.04
C ASN A 403 -6.79 11.06 -0.18
N LYS A 404 -7.57 10.99 -1.25
CA LYS A 404 -8.21 9.74 -1.70
C LYS A 404 -7.16 8.82 -2.31
N HIS A 405 -7.07 7.60 -1.78
CA HIS A 405 -6.21 6.55 -2.31
C HIS A 405 -6.95 5.22 -2.37
N PRO A 406 -6.49 4.27 -3.20
CA PRO A 406 -6.79 2.86 -2.97
C PRO A 406 -6.34 2.47 -1.55
N ARG A 407 -7.18 1.72 -0.83
CA ARG A 407 -6.93 1.32 0.57
C ARG A 407 -7.03 -0.19 0.71
N ALA A 408 -6.24 -0.74 1.62
CA ALA A 408 -6.37 -2.11 2.09
C ALA A 408 -6.45 -2.06 3.62
N VAL A 409 -7.32 -2.87 4.23
CA VAL A 409 -7.53 -2.89 5.68
C VAL A 409 -7.70 -4.32 6.14
N ILE A 410 -7.18 -4.59 7.33
CA ILE A 410 -7.56 -5.74 8.15
C ILE A 410 -8.15 -5.25 9.46
N GLY A 411 -9.23 -5.88 9.93
CA GLY A 411 -9.83 -5.54 11.21
C GLY A 411 -10.58 -6.70 11.85
N GLN A 412 -10.95 -6.52 13.10
CA GLN A 412 -11.81 -7.43 13.84
C GLN A 412 -13.17 -6.77 14.04
N THR A 413 -14.26 -7.49 13.74
CA THR A 413 -15.62 -7.04 14.00
C THR A 413 -16.01 -7.31 15.45
N ARG A 414 -17.04 -6.62 15.94
CA ARG A 414 -17.64 -6.87 17.26
C ARG A 414 -18.07 -8.33 17.48
N GLU A 415 -18.38 -9.05 16.40
CA GLU A 415 -18.76 -10.47 16.44
C GLU A 415 -17.55 -11.42 16.38
N GLY A 416 -16.32 -10.90 16.42
CA GLY A 416 -15.09 -11.68 16.37
C GLY A 416 -14.67 -12.15 14.97
N LYS A 417 -15.36 -11.71 13.91
CA LYS A 417 -14.97 -11.99 12.53
C LYS A 417 -13.79 -11.11 12.11
N ILE A 418 -12.95 -11.60 11.23
CA ILE A 418 -11.88 -10.84 10.59
C ILE A 418 -12.41 -10.23 9.30
N LEU A 419 -12.28 -8.93 9.16
CA LEU A 419 -12.54 -8.18 7.94
C LEU A 419 -11.24 -8.02 7.16
N PHE A 420 -11.26 -8.39 5.88
CA PHE A 420 -10.29 -7.93 4.88
C PHE A 420 -11.01 -7.03 3.88
N LEU A 421 -10.60 -5.78 3.77
CA LEU A 421 -11.24 -4.80 2.90
C LEU A 421 -10.22 -4.25 1.89
N ALA A 422 -10.58 -4.27 0.61
CA ALA A 422 -9.87 -3.55 -0.44
C ALA A 422 -10.80 -2.49 -1.07
N VAL A 423 -10.27 -1.30 -1.24
CA VAL A 423 -10.94 -0.17 -1.89
C VAL A 423 -10.11 0.22 -3.10
N ASP A 424 -10.71 0.18 -4.28
CA ASP A 424 -10.05 0.66 -5.49
C ASP A 424 -9.90 2.19 -5.46
N GLY A 425 -8.99 2.74 -6.25
CA GLY A 425 -8.83 4.19 -6.33
C GLY A 425 -8.04 4.65 -7.54
N ARG A 426 -7.87 5.98 -7.67
CA ARG A 426 -7.13 6.65 -8.77
C ARG A 426 -7.64 6.30 -10.17
N ARG A 427 -8.92 5.93 -10.31
CA ARG A 427 -9.51 5.58 -11.59
C ARG A 427 -10.83 6.32 -11.79
N LEU A 428 -10.77 7.38 -12.61
CA LEU A 428 -11.92 8.21 -12.95
C LEU A 428 -13.09 7.35 -13.47
N GLY A 429 -14.30 7.62 -12.97
CA GLY A 429 -15.52 6.89 -13.33
C GLY A 429 -15.66 5.48 -12.74
N HIS A 430 -14.60 4.90 -12.17
CA HIS A 430 -14.65 3.60 -11.50
C HIS A 430 -14.59 3.72 -9.98
N SER A 431 -13.46 4.23 -9.47
CA SER A 431 -13.24 4.44 -8.05
C SER A 431 -12.20 5.54 -7.84
N SER A 432 -12.56 6.59 -7.10
CA SER A 432 -11.62 7.64 -6.68
C SER A 432 -10.76 7.18 -5.50
N GLY A 433 -11.25 6.22 -4.71
CA GLY A 433 -10.64 5.79 -3.45
C GLY A 433 -11.19 6.59 -2.27
N LEU A 434 -10.62 6.32 -1.10
CA LEU A 434 -11.07 6.94 0.16
C LEU A 434 -9.92 7.67 0.84
N THR A 435 -10.26 8.79 1.48
CA THR A 435 -9.44 9.38 2.53
C THR A 435 -9.47 8.47 3.78
N ILE A 436 -8.59 8.69 4.76
CA ILE A 436 -8.63 7.93 6.01
C ILE A 436 -9.94 8.19 6.79
N PRO A 437 -10.45 9.43 6.93
CA PRO A 437 -11.76 9.66 7.55
C PRO A 437 -12.91 8.96 6.84
N GLU A 438 -12.99 9.01 5.51
CA GLU A 438 -14.06 8.30 4.77
C GLU A 438 -13.91 6.77 4.89
N LEU A 439 -12.68 6.26 5.01
CA LEU A 439 -12.43 4.84 5.26
C LEU A 439 -12.89 4.43 6.66
N VAL A 440 -12.69 5.28 7.67
CA VAL A 440 -13.20 5.07 9.03
C VAL A 440 -14.72 5.02 9.04
N GLU A 441 -15.40 5.93 8.33
CA GLU A 441 -16.86 5.89 8.15
C GLU A 441 -17.32 4.58 7.49
N GLU A 442 -16.64 4.12 6.44
CA GLU A 442 -16.94 2.84 5.79
C GLU A 442 -16.71 1.64 6.74
N LEU A 443 -15.74 1.70 7.64
CA LEU A 443 -15.47 0.63 8.60
C LEU A 443 -16.52 0.53 9.70
N GLN A 444 -17.22 1.61 10.02
CA GLN A 444 -18.36 1.57 10.97
C GLN A 444 -19.49 0.67 10.47
N TYR A 445 -19.71 0.61 9.14
CA TYR A 445 -20.69 -0.30 8.53
C TYR A 445 -20.40 -1.77 8.88
N TYR A 446 -19.13 -2.16 8.92
CA TYR A 446 -18.71 -3.52 9.29
C TYR A 446 -18.60 -3.74 10.80
N GLN A 447 -18.91 -2.72 11.62
CA GLN A 447 -18.87 -2.77 13.09
C GLN A 447 -17.51 -3.28 13.62
N VAL A 448 -16.41 -2.75 13.07
CA VAL A 448 -15.06 -3.09 13.55
C VAL A 448 -14.79 -2.52 14.94
N THR A 449 -14.12 -3.30 15.79
CA THR A 449 -13.60 -2.85 17.09
C THR A 449 -12.14 -2.43 16.97
N ASP A 450 -11.36 -3.16 16.18
CA ASP A 450 -9.97 -2.87 15.89
C ASP A 450 -9.73 -2.99 14.39
N ALA A 451 -8.99 -2.05 13.80
CA ALA A 451 -8.70 -2.09 12.37
C ALA A 451 -7.38 -1.38 12.07
N LEU A 452 -6.55 -1.98 11.24
CA LEU A 452 -5.27 -1.46 10.80
C LEU A 452 -5.30 -1.22 9.28
N ASN A 453 -4.93 -0.01 8.87
CA ASN A 453 -4.70 0.28 7.46
C ASN A 453 -3.42 -0.43 6.98
N LEU A 454 -3.55 -1.23 5.93
CA LEU A 454 -2.45 -1.92 5.24
C LEU A 454 -1.85 -1.00 4.16
N TYR A 455 -0.79 -1.48 3.48
CA TYR A 455 -0.11 -0.66 2.48
C TYR A 455 -1.04 -0.33 1.30
N GLY A 456 -1.37 0.95 1.11
CA GLY A 456 -2.36 1.38 0.11
C GLY A 456 -1.78 1.60 -1.31
N GLY A 457 -2.52 2.36 -2.11
CA GLY A 457 -2.09 2.79 -3.43
C GLY A 457 -2.01 1.64 -4.45
N GLY A 458 -0.99 1.66 -5.30
CA GLY A 458 -0.81 0.66 -6.35
C GLY A 458 -0.61 -0.77 -5.86
N SER A 459 -0.31 -0.94 -4.56
CA SER A 459 -0.16 -2.24 -3.93
C SER A 459 -1.50 -2.95 -3.66
N VAL A 460 -2.62 -2.21 -3.65
CA VAL A 460 -3.94 -2.76 -3.31
C VAL A 460 -4.34 -3.85 -4.30
N SER A 461 -4.35 -5.08 -3.80
CA SER A 461 -4.66 -6.29 -4.58
C SER A 461 -5.53 -7.21 -3.73
N PHE A 462 -6.69 -7.58 -4.26
CA PHE A 462 -7.64 -8.50 -3.65
C PHE A 462 -7.76 -9.74 -4.52
N TYR A 463 -7.08 -10.81 -4.11
CA TYR A 463 -7.06 -12.08 -4.81
C TYR A 463 -8.08 -13.04 -4.19
N LEU A 464 -8.86 -13.74 -5.03
CA LEU A 464 -9.76 -14.80 -4.61
C LEU A 464 -9.80 -15.90 -5.69
N GLN A 465 -9.55 -17.15 -5.28
CA GLN A 465 -9.69 -18.36 -6.13
C GLN A 465 -9.09 -18.19 -7.54
N GLY A 466 -7.80 -17.85 -7.63
CA GLY A 466 -7.10 -17.74 -8.92
C GLY A 466 -7.20 -16.39 -9.62
N LYS A 467 -7.89 -15.40 -9.05
CA LYS A 467 -8.17 -14.13 -9.74
C LYS A 467 -7.98 -12.91 -8.85
N ILE A 468 -7.41 -11.86 -9.43
CA ILE A 468 -7.51 -10.50 -8.88
C ILE A 468 -8.91 -9.97 -9.18
N LEU A 469 -9.68 -9.65 -8.14
CA LEU A 469 -11.07 -9.19 -8.27
C LEU A 469 -11.21 -7.67 -8.28
N ASN A 470 -10.26 -6.96 -7.67
CA ASN A 470 -10.23 -5.50 -7.69
C ASN A 470 -9.53 -4.98 -8.96
N TRP A 471 -9.51 -3.66 -9.16
CA TRP A 471 -8.77 -3.04 -10.26
C TRP A 471 -7.49 -2.37 -9.75
N PRO A 472 -6.31 -3.00 -9.92
CA PRO A 472 -5.03 -2.37 -9.58
C PRO A 472 -4.89 -0.97 -10.19
N SER A 473 -4.42 -0.03 -9.38
CA SER A 473 -4.42 1.39 -9.77
C SER A 473 -3.25 1.78 -10.67
N ASP A 474 -2.15 1.03 -10.65
CA ASP A 474 -1.00 1.33 -11.48
C ASP A 474 -1.30 1.06 -12.96
N LEU A 475 -0.75 1.89 -13.84
CA LEU A 475 -0.98 1.78 -15.29
C LEU A 475 -0.44 0.46 -15.87
N THR A 476 0.60 -0.09 -15.25
CA THR A 476 1.21 -1.38 -15.60
C THR A 476 0.45 -2.58 -15.03
N GLY A 477 -0.67 -2.34 -14.33
CA GLY A 477 -1.50 -3.35 -13.69
C GLY A 477 -1.08 -3.60 -12.25
N GLU A 478 -1.00 -4.87 -11.88
CA GLU A 478 -0.65 -5.30 -10.54
C GLU A 478 0.78 -4.93 -10.15
N ARG A 479 0.93 -4.17 -9.07
CA ARG A 479 2.24 -3.84 -8.48
C ARG A 479 2.83 -5.08 -7.81
N LYS A 480 4.14 -5.24 -7.96
CA LYS A 480 4.89 -6.21 -7.17
C LYS A 480 4.94 -5.79 -5.69
N ILE A 481 4.54 -6.67 -4.80
CA ILE A 481 4.48 -6.47 -3.35
C ILE A 481 5.54 -7.31 -2.64
N SER A 482 5.96 -6.88 -1.45
CA SER A 482 6.90 -7.64 -0.61
C SER A 482 6.19 -8.64 0.30
N THR A 483 5.04 -8.25 0.89
CA THR A 483 4.29 -9.07 1.85
C THR A 483 2.80 -9.16 1.51
N ALA A 484 2.18 -10.28 1.85
CA ALA A 484 0.75 -10.54 1.74
C ALA A 484 0.21 -11.25 2.98
N ILE A 485 -1.08 -11.06 3.27
CA ILE A 485 -1.84 -11.91 4.16
C ILE A 485 -2.69 -12.83 3.29
N ILE A 486 -2.59 -14.13 3.52
CA ILE A 486 -3.31 -15.17 2.77
C ILE A 486 -4.25 -15.94 3.69
N LEU A 487 -5.29 -16.56 3.12
CA LEU A 487 -6.05 -17.63 3.75
C LEU A 487 -5.77 -18.93 2.99
N LYS A 488 -5.31 -19.96 3.69
CA LYS A 488 -4.91 -21.26 3.13
C LYS A 488 -5.38 -22.44 3.96
#